data_AF-A0A955GAA6-F1
#
_entry.id   AF-A0A955GAA6-F1
#
_cell.length_a   1.000
_cell.length_b   1.000
_cell.length_c   1.000
_cell.angle_alpha   90.00
_cell.angle_beta   90.00
_cell.angle_gamma   90.00
#
_symmetry.space_group_name_H-M   'P 1'
#
loop_
_entity.id
_entity.type
_entity.pdbx_description
1 polymer ?
#
loop_
_entity_poly.entity_id
_entity_poly.type
_entity_poly.pdbx_seq_one_letter_code
_entity_poly.pdbx_strand_id
1 'polypeptide(L)'
;MFKKLLSNLPFNPSLITEVSFYAKRLNRESSIRRIGFVFVALTLVVQIFAVISPAEASNQCSSNDIIRCGFKSKSEAVQRCNNNTQGFRTIVEHYGINCTTLANSGVQTINSRAYNNQLYSMGRNPYQKPGEYPVNIQGTGTLYLRPLSSWGNTSYKMLVTKTPDGMPFMVMYDCGNIVIQNGYKPPAPKPEPPAVLKVAKVNEPTGSVKPGDTIKYTIAFSNTGGTAAFFSVNDRLDPELEYVSSQYNGWIFTNNGQSLKWSNNTPPFYTFGNTDVFGTPGFITITAKVREGTPSGKSVCNTAWLEDVDIPTKQVRKTNESTVCNKIIIDCPPNTIAQPNGDCKTPPPVKTEDKKPILAIEKKAKNITKNIDDANGTTASAGDIIEYSLTTKNYGDGESKDTILKQEELADVLEYADLDFNSLDGAVFDQDTQTLAWNKPISIKPDQSVTKTFRVKIKNPVPQTPTPSGNPGSFDLLLTNVYGNTIQIKLPGGVPKQTEKVITQTLPNTGPGEALIIGGILTTFVGYFFARTRLMAKELELVKQEYSSGGQ
;
A
#
# COMPACT_ATOMS: atom_id res chain seq x y z
N MET A 1 18.09 -70.01 -18.90
CA MET A 1 17.62 -71.42 -18.95
C MET A 1 16.85 -71.71 -20.23
N PHE A 2 15.73 -71.02 -20.50
CA PHE A 2 14.88 -71.23 -21.68
C PHE A 2 15.61 -71.12 -23.04
N LYS A 3 16.43 -70.07 -23.25
CA LYS A 3 17.26 -69.92 -24.47
C LYS A 3 18.23 -71.09 -24.71
N LYS A 4 18.74 -71.69 -23.65
CA LYS A 4 19.70 -72.81 -23.70
C LYS A 4 19.01 -74.15 -24.03
N LEU A 5 17.71 -74.24 -23.74
CA LEU A 5 16.86 -75.39 -24.06
C LEU A 5 16.42 -75.34 -25.54
N LEU A 6 16.05 -74.15 -26.02
CA LEU A 6 15.71 -73.89 -27.43
C LEU A 6 16.89 -74.08 -28.39
N SER A 7 18.10 -73.64 -28.01
CA SER A 7 19.29 -73.75 -28.87
C SER A 7 19.75 -75.19 -29.11
N ASN A 8 19.39 -76.12 -28.21
CA ASN A 8 19.81 -77.52 -28.27
C ASN A 8 18.75 -78.46 -28.84
N LEU A 9 17.54 -77.95 -29.12
CA LEU A 9 16.42 -78.73 -29.67
C LEU A 9 16.76 -79.45 -30.99
N PRO A 10 17.44 -78.81 -31.97
CA PRO A 10 17.78 -79.46 -33.26
C PRO A 10 18.73 -80.66 -33.12
N PHE A 11 19.50 -80.70 -32.03
CA PHE A 11 20.55 -81.70 -31.81
C PHE A 11 20.10 -82.87 -30.93
N ASN A 12 18.94 -82.77 -30.28
CA ASN A 12 18.38 -83.85 -29.47
C ASN A 12 16.83 -83.79 -29.45
N PRO A 13 16.16 -84.53 -30.36
CA PRO A 13 14.72 -84.49 -30.53
C PRO A 13 13.92 -84.90 -29.28
N SER A 14 14.50 -85.67 -28.37
CA SER A 14 13.80 -86.11 -27.14
C SER A 14 13.53 -84.95 -26.17
N LEU A 15 14.20 -83.81 -26.33
CA LEU A 15 13.99 -82.58 -25.54
C LEU A 15 12.62 -81.93 -25.80
N ILE A 16 11.93 -82.26 -26.89
CA ILE A 16 10.60 -81.71 -27.16
C ILE A 16 9.57 -82.09 -26.09
N THR A 17 9.77 -83.27 -25.48
CA THR A 17 8.97 -83.75 -24.36
C THR A 17 9.17 -82.87 -23.12
N GLU A 18 10.40 -82.44 -22.86
CA GLU A 18 10.72 -81.50 -21.76
C GLU A 18 10.19 -80.08 -22.02
N VAL A 19 10.25 -79.60 -23.27
CA VAL A 19 9.63 -78.33 -23.68
C VAL A 19 8.12 -78.39 -23.47
N SER A 20 7.48 -79.50 -23.85
CA SER A 20 6.04 -79.70 -23.67
C SER A 20 5.64 -79.76 -22.19
N PHE A 21 6.50 -80.34 -21.35
CA PHE A 21 6.35 -80.37 -19.90
C PHE A 21 6.48 -78.96 -19.30
N TYR A 22 7.49 -78.19 -19.73
CA TYR A 22 7.70 -76.81 -19.30
C TYR A 22 6.53 -75.91 -19.72
N ALA A 23 6.01 -76.06 -20.94
CA ALA A 23 4.85 -75.32 -21.44
C ALA A 23 3.56 -75.62 -20.65
N LYS A 24 3.28 -76.90 -20.40
CA LYS A 24 2.15 -77.32 -19.57
C LYS A 24 2.27 -76.78 -18.15
N ARG A 25 3.48 -76.78 -17.58
CA ARG A 25 3.75 -76.23 -16.24
C ARG A 25 3.58 -74.72 -16.20
N LEU A 26 4.05 -73.98 -17.20
CA LEU A 26 3.90 -72.53 -17.30
C LEU A 26 2.42 -72.11 -17.39
N ASN A 27 1.61 -72.87 -18.12
CA ASN A 27 0.16 -72.66 -18.20
C ASN A 27 -0.57 -73.03 -16.89
N ARG A 28 -0.18 -74.13 -16.23
CA ARG A 28 -0.71 -74.51 -14.89
C ARG A 28 -0.35 -73.49 -13.83
N GLU A 29 0.85 -72.94 -13.86
CA GLU A 29 1.31 -71.89 -12.94
C GLU A 29 0.70 -70.51 -13.26
N SER A 30 0.11 -70.31 -14.45
CA SER A 30 -0.58 -69.05 -14.77
C SER A 30 -1.80 -68.83 -13.90
N SER A 31 -2.53 -69.90 -13.53
CA SER A 31 -3.67 -69.83 -12.62
C SER A 31 -3.23 -69.51 -11.19
N ILE A 32 -2.10 -70.06 -10.74
CA ILE A 32 -1.51 -69.74 -9.43
C ILE A 32 -1.05 -68.27 -9.39
N ARG A 33 -0.48 -67.76 -10.49
CA ARG A 33 -0.08 -66.34 -10.59
C ARG A 33 -1.28 -65.38 -10.64
N ARG A 34 -2.38 -65.77 -11.28
CA ARG A 34 -3.64 -65.00 -11.26
C ARG A 34 -4.27 -64.97 -9.87
N ILE A 35 -4.31 -66.12 -9.18
CA ILE A 35 -4.80 -66.21 -7.80
C ILE A 35 -3.90 -65.38 -6.87
N GLY A 36 -2.56 -65.47 -7.03
CA GLY A 36 -1.60 -64.65 -6.30
C GLY A 36 -1.83 -63.15 -6.50
N PHE A 37 -2.10 -62.71 -7.73
CA PHE A 37 -2.43 -61.31 -8.01
C PHE A 37 -3.74 -60.86 -7.33
N VAL A 38 -4.76 -61.72 -7.32
CA VAL A 38 -6.03 -61.45 -6.63
C VAL A 38 -5.83 -61.38 -5.12
N PHE A 39 -5.04 -62.28 -4.52
CA PHE A 39 -4.73 -62.23 -3.08
C PHE A 39 -3.89 -61.02 -2.71
N VAL A 40 -2.95 -60.59 -3.56
CA VAL A 40 -2.19 -59.34 -3.38
C VAL A 40 -3.12 -58.12 -3.46
N ALA A 41 -4.06 -58.12 -4.41
CA ALA A 41 -5.07 -57.05 -4.51
C ALA A 41 -6.01 -57.03 -3.28
N LEU A 42 -6.46 -58.20 -2.80
CA LEU A 42 -7.31 -58.33 -1.61
C LEU A 42 -6.58 -57.96 -0.32
N THR A 43 -5.31 -58.35 -0.16
CA THR A 43 -4.50 -57.91 0.99
C THR A 43 -4.27 -56.41 0.96
N LEU A 44 -4.08 -55.81 -0.23
CA LEU A 44 -4.03 -54.36 -0.38
C LEU A 44 -5.34 -53.70 0.10
N VAL A 45 -6.50 -54.27 -0.26
CA VAL A 45 -7.83 -53.78 0.18
C VAL A 45 -8.04 -53.94 1.69
N VAL A 46 -7.64 -55.07 2.28
CA VAL A 46 -7.76 -55.31 3.73
C VAL A 46 -6.80 -54.41 4.53
N GLN A 47 -5.59 -54.17 4.03
CA GLN A 47 -4.66 -53.19 4.59
C GLN A 47 -5.22 -51.77 4.48
N ILE A 48 -5.89 -51.44 3.37
CA ILE A 48 -6.62 -50.18 3.23
C ILE A 48 -7.67 -50.05 4.33
N PHE A 49 -8.51 -51.07 4.58
CA PHE A 49 -9.57 -51.02 5.61
C PHE A 49 -9.06 -50.97 7.06
N ALA A 50 -7.99 -51.69 7.41
CA ALA A 50 -7.41 -51.67 8.76
C ALA A 50 -6.79 -50.31 9.15
N VAL A 51 -6.40 -49.50 8.15
CA VAL A 51 -5.89 -48.14 8.35
C VAL A 51 -7.01 -47.13 8.63
N ILE A 52 -8.28 -47.44 8.34
CA ILE A 52 -9.39 -46.48 8.39
C ILE A 52 -10.23 -46.53 9.67
N SER A 53 -10.03 -47.48 10.59
CA SER A 53 -10.94 -47.63 11.75
C SER A 53 -10.26 -47.96 13.10
N PRO A 54 -9.73 -46.96 13.84
CA PRO A 54 -9.25 -47.13 15.20
C PRO A 54 -10.36 -47.11 16.28
N ALA A 55 -10.19 -47.91 17.35
CA ALA A 55 -11.05 -47.95 18.53
C ALA A 55 -11.05 -46.63 19.33
N GLU A 56 -12.19 -46.24 19.92
CA GLU A 56 -12.36 -45.00 20.72
C GLU A 56 -12.22 -45.26 22.23
N ALA A 57 -11.59 -44.31 22.95
CA ALA A 57 -11.35 -44.36 24.39
C ALA A 57 -12.42 -43.58 25.20
N SER A 58 -12.50 -43.91 26.50
CA SER A 58 -13.58 -43.61 27.44
C SER A 58 -13.71 -42.14 27.88
N ASN A 59 -14.94 -41.61 27.90
CA ASN A 59 -15.35 -40.26 28.32
C ASN A 59 -15.17 -39.97 29.84
N GLN A 60 -13.99 -39.57 30.32
CA GLN A 60 -13.84 -38.93 31.64
C GLN A 60 -13.16 -37.56 31.51
N CYS A 61 -13.91 -36.49 31.77
CA CYS A 61 -13.40 -35.12 31.74
C CYS A 61 -12.53 -34.83 32.98
N SER A 62 -11.34 -34.27 32.78
CA SER A 62 -10.42 -33.90 33.87
C SER A 62 -10.13 -32.40 33.88
N SER A 63 -9.80 -31.83 35.04
CA SER A 63 -9.29 -30.45 35.13
C SER A 63 -7.90 -30.29 34.51
N ASN A 64 -7.19 -31.41 34.28
CA ASN A 64 -5.90 -31.43 33.61
C ASN A 64 -6.02 -31.24 32.08
N ASP A 65 -7.21 -31.40 31.53
CA ASP A 65 -7.47 -31.35 30.09
C ASP A 65 -7.20 -29.95 29.53
N ILE A 66 -6.46 -29.87 28.42
CA ILE A 66 -6.32 -28.63 27.67
C ILE A 66 -7.66 -28.22 27.05
N ILE A 67 -8.35 -29.17 26.42
CA ILE A 67 -9.76 -29.03 26.01
C ILE A 67 -10.56 -29.93 26.94
N ARG A 68 -11.33 -29.33 27.85
CA ARG A 68 -12.14 -30.08 28.82
C ARG A 68 -13.01 -31.13 28.13
N CYS A 69 -12.90 -32.40 28.56
CA CYS A 69 -13.59 -33.55 27.96
C CYS A 69 -13.13 -33.94 26.55
N GLY A 70 -12.04 -33.35 26.06
CA GLY A 70 -11.55 -33.62 24.71
C GLY A 70 -12.50 -33.13 23.61
N PHE A 71 -12.51 -33.85 22.50
CA PHE A 71 -13.36 -33.58 21.34
C PHE A 71 -13.65 -34.88 20.57
N LYS A 72 -14.78 -34.92 19.86
CA LYS A 72 -15.26 -36.11 19.15
C LYS A 72 -14.85 -36.17 17.68
N SER A 73 -14.47 -35.03 17.11
CA SER A 73 -14.14 -34.91 15.69
C SER A 73 -13.04 -33.88 15.45
N LYS A 74 -12.33 -34.02 14.32
CA LYS A 74 -11.34 -33.02 13.90
C LYS A 74 -11.98 -31.65 13.73
N SER A 75 -13.18 -31.58 13.16
CA SER A 75 -13.92 -30.33 12.99
C SER A 75 -14.23 -29.66 14.33
N GLU A 76 -14.57 -30.42 15.38
CA GLU A 76 -14.76 -29.87 16.71
C GLU A 76 -13.44 -29.31 17.27
N ALA A 77 -12.32 -30.04 17.15
CA ALA A 77 -11.02 -29.53 17.59
C ALA A 77 -10.64 -28.21 16.88
N VAL A 78 -10.88 -28.11 15.57
CA VAL A 78 -10.66 -26.89 14.78
C VAL A 78 -11.57 -25.77 15.25
N GLN A 79 -12.84 -26.05 15.56
CA GLN A 79 -13.76 -25.06 16.12
C GLN A 79 -13.28 -24.55 17.49
N ARG A 80 -12.82 -25.45 18.37
CA ARG A 80 -12.23 -25.08 19.68
C ARG A 80 -10.99 -24.21 19.50
N CYS A 81 -10.17 -24.50 18.50
CA CYS A 81 -9.02 -23.68 18.12
C CYS A 81 -9.46 -22.30 17.65
N ASN A 82 -10.39 -22.21 16.69
CA ASN A 82 -10.86 -20.92 16.18
C ASN A 82 -11.45 -20.03 17.30
N ASN A 83 -12.18 -20.63 18.24
CA ASN A 83 -12.78 -19.94 19.38
C ASN A 83 -11.81 -19.68 20.55
N ASN A 84 -10.54 -20.09 20.43
CA ASN A 84 -9.55 -20.09 21.51
C ASN A 84 -10.08 -20.64 22.85
N THR A 85 -10.85 -21.73 22.79
CA THR A 85 -11.51 -22.28 23.98
C THR A 85 -10.45 -22.67 25.03
N GLN A 86 -10.55 -22.10 26.24
CA GLN A 86 -9.60 -22.30 27.35
C GLN A 86 -8.12 -22.01 26.96
N GLY A 87 -7.87 -21.14 25.98
CA GLY A 87 -6.52 -20.82 25.53
C GLY A 87 -5.92 -21.86 24.56
N PHE A 88 -6.72 -22.80 24.03
CA PHE A 88 -6.23 -23.86 23.16
C PHE A 88 -5.50 -23.33 21.92
N ARG A 89 -6.00 -22.26 21.28
CA ARG A 89 -5.34 -21.62 20.12
C ARG A 89 -3.97 -21.09 20.52
N THR A 90 -3.91 -20.35 21.62
CA THR A 90 -2.68 -19.77 22.15
C THR A 90 -1.62 -20.85 22.41
N ILE A 91 -2.03 -22.01 22.92
CA ILE A 91 -1.13 -23.13 23.19
C ILE A 91 -0.62 -23.78 21.89
N VAL A 92 -1.48 -24.06 20.91
CA VAL A 92 -1.03 -24.68 19.65
C VAL A 92 -0.16 -23.72 18.83
N GLU A 93 -0.49 -22.42 18.83
CA GLU A 93 0.29 -21.39 18.15
C GLU A 93 1.67 -21.17 18.78
N HIS A 94 1.80 -21.35 20.11
CA HIS A 94 3.10 -21.37 20.78
C HIS A 94 4.05 -22.41 20.19
N TYR A 95 3.53 -23.53 19.67
CA TYR A 95 4.31 -24.59 19.03
C TYR A 95 4.39 -24.48 17.50
N GLY A 96 3.93 -23.35 16.92
CA GLY A 96 3.97 -23.10 15.48
C GLY A 96 2.82 -23.73 14.69
N ILE A 97 1.77 -24.20 15.36
CA ILE A 97 0.59 -24.81 14.73
C ILE A 97 -0.58 -23.83 14.77
N ASN A 98 -1.15 -23.51 13.61
CA ASN A 98 -2.38 -22.73 13.52
C ASN A 98 -3.61 -23.64 13.30
N CYS A 99 -4.82 -23.08 13.42
CA CYS A 99 -6.07 -23.85 13.28
C CYS A 99 -6.25 -24.47 11.89
N THR A 100 -5.65 -23.89 10.84
CA THR A 100 -5.64 -24.44 9.48
C THR A 100 -4.75 -25.69 9.38
N THR A 101 -3.55 -25.64 9.96
CA THR A 101 -2.65 -26.80 10.06
C THR A 101 -3.30 -27.94 10.85
N LEU A 102 -4.06 -27.60 11.90
CA LEU A 102 -4.85 -28.58 12.65
C LEU A 102 -6.02 -29.15 11.83
N ALA A 103 -6.68 -28.34 11.00
CA ALA A 103 -7.73 -28.82 10.09
C ALA A 103 -7.22 -29.84 9.06
N ASN A 104 -5.97 -29.67 8.64
CA ASN A 104 -5.29 -30.57 7.70
C ASN A 104 -4.58 -31.76 8.38
N SER A 105 -4.66 -31.89 9.71
CA SER A 105 -3.96 -32.96 10.43
C SER A 105 -4.48 -34.36 10.05
N GLY A 106 -3.63 -35.38 10.14
CA GLY A 106 -4.08 -36.78 10.12
C GLY A 106 -4.79 -37.15 11.42
N VAL A 107 -5.55 -38.25 11.40
CA VAL A 107 -6.03 -38.93 12.62
C VAL A 107 -5.29 -40.24 12.70
N GLN A 108 -4.59 -40.50 13.81
CA GLN A 108 -3.84 -41.74 14.01
C GLN A 108 -3.95 -42.20 15.47
N THR A 109 -3.75 -43.50 15.69
CA THR A 109 -3.62 -44.07 17.02
C THR A 109 -2.15 -44.30 17.33
N ILE A 110 -1.63 -43.62 18.35
CA ILE A 110 -0.20 -43.63 18.69
C ILE A 110 -0.01 -44.21 20.09
N ASN A 111 0.90 -45.19 20.22
CA ASN A 111 1.27 -45.76 21.50
C ASN A 111 2.14 -44.78 22.32
N SER A 112 1.96 -44.76 23.64
CA SER A 112 2.69 -43.89 24.56
C SER A 112 4.22 -44.03 24.50
N ARG A 113 4.71 -45.17 24.03
CA ARG A 113 6.14 -45.49 23.85
C ARG A 113 6.63 -45.33 22.40
N ALA A 114 5.81 -44.85 21.48
CA ALA A 114 6.22 -44.53 20.12
C ALA A 114 7.36 -43.49 20.12
N TYR A 115 8.03 -43.33 18.97
CA TYR A 115 9.18 -42.41 18.83
C TYR A 115 10.28 -42.69 19.87
N ASN A 116 10.65 -43.95 20.07
CA ASN A 116 11.67 -44.38 21.03
C ASN A 116 11.40 -43.90 22.46
N ASN A 117 10.14 -43.91 22.89
CA ASN A 117 9.69 -43.44 24.20
C ASN A 117 10.01 -41.95 24.49
N GLN A 118 10.06 -41.13 23.43
CA GLN A 118 10.35 -39.70 23.53
C GLN A 118 9.11 -38.81 23.48
N LEU A 119 7.90 -39.34 23.58
CA LEU A 119 6.69 -38.52 23.57
C LEU A 119 6.40 -37.91 24.94
N TYR A 120 6.08 -36.62 24.95
CA TYR A 120 5.73 -35.84 26.14
C TYR A 120 4.34 -35.23 25.96
N SER A 121 3.47 -35.41 26.96
CA SER A 121 2.12 -34.84 26.99
C SER A 121 2.05 -33.59 27.87
N MET A 122 1.35 -32.56 27.41
CA MET A 122 1.10 -31.32 28.12
C MET A 122 -0.29 -31.32 28.75
N GLY A 123 -0.38 -30.99 30.04
CA GLY A 123 -1.65 -30.74 30.73
C GLY A 123 -1.56 -29.55 31.69
N ARG A 124 -2.69 -29.20 32.31
CA ARG A 124 -2.81 -28.01 33.17
C ARG A 124 -2.29 -28.19 34.60
N ASN A 125 -2.40 -29.40 35.14
CA ASN A 125 -2.10 -29.65 36.55
C ASN A 125 -0.71 -30.27 36.71
N PRO A 126 0.02 -29.95 37.79
CA PRO A 126 1.23 -30.69 38.15
C PRO A 126 0.88 -32.07 38.71
N TYR A 127 1.66 -33.10 38.32
CA TYR A 127 1.52 -34.47 38.85
C TYR A 127 2.83 -35.01 39.45
N GLN A 128 3.91 -34.23 39.41
CA GLN A 128 5.22 -34.59 39.98
C GLN A 128 5.76 -35.93 39.43
N LYS A 129 5.43 -36.24 38.16
CA LYS A 129 5.94 -37.44 37.49
C LYS A 129 7.44 -37.27 37.18
N PRO A 130 8.24 -38.36 37.19
CA PRO A 130 9.63 -38.30 36.76
C PRO A 130 9.75 -37.69 35.34
N GLY A 131 10.58 -36.66 35.20
CA GLY A 131 10.75 -35.91 33.94
C GLY A 131 9.67 -34.88 33.64
N GLU A 132 8.74 -34.60 34.56
CA GLU A 132 7.80 -33.48 34.44
C GLU A 132 8.49 -32.13 34.66
N TYR A 133 8.14 -31.14 33.84
CA TYR A 133 8.63 -29.77 34.00
C TYR A 133 7.57 -28.73 33.59
N PRO A 134 7.58 -27.53 34.20
CA PRO A 134 6.67 -26.46 33.85
C PRO A 134 7.06 -25.76 32.53
N VAL A 135 6.06 -25.33 31.79
CA VAL A 135 6.18 -24.50 30.59
C VAL A 135 5.29 -23.28 30.77
N ASN A 136 5.87 -22.08 30.72
CA ASN A 136 5.10 -20.85 30.81
C ASN A 136 4.74 -20.36 29.40
N ILE A 137 3.45 -20.30 29.09
CA ILE A 137 2.93 -19.78 27.83
C ILE A 137 2.15 -18.49 28.12
N GLN A 138 2.60 -17.39 27.50
CA GLN A 138 1.97 -16.08 27.65
C GLN A 138 0.49 -16.16 27.23
N GLY A 139 -0.40 -15.67 28.11
CA GLY A 139 -1.85 -15.69 27.89
C GLY A 139 -2.57 -16.94 28.43
N THR A 140 -1.86 -18.01 28.79
CA THR A 140 -2.47 -19.20 29.40
C THR A 140 -1.91 -19.58 30.77
N GLY A 141 -0.74 -19.05 31.13
CA GLY A 141 -0.05 -19.35 32.38
C GLY A 141 0.81 -20.60 32.29
N THR A 142 1.08 -21.21 33.45
CA THR A 142 1.95 -22.39 33.55
C THR A 142 1.20 -23.67 33.21
N LEU A 143 1.75 -24.43 32.27
CA LEU A 143 1.35 -25.80 31.91
C LEU A 143 2.49 -26.76 32.24
N TYR A 144 2.23 -28.06 32.19
CA TYR A 144 3.18 -29.08 32.62
C TYR A 144 3.37 -30.15 31.54
N LEU A 145 4.59 -30.26 31.03
CA LEU A 145 5.00 -31.33 30.12
C LEU A 145 5.57 -32.50 30.91
N ARG A 146 5.23 -33.72 30.52
CA ARG A 146 5.70 -34.96 31.16
C ARG A 146 5.79 -36.09 30.14
N PRO A 147 6.62 -37.12 30.36
CA PRO A 147 6.64 -38.29 29.50
C PRO A 147 5.25 -38.91 29.36
N LEU A 148 4.77 -39.12 28.13
CA LEU A 148 3.46 -39.71 27.86
C LEU A 148 3.38 -41.15 28.42
N SER A 149 4.50 -41.88 28.41
CA SER A 149 4.64 -43.21 29.01
C SER A 149 4.44 -43.23 30.53
N SER A 150 4.44 -42.08 31.22
CA SER A 150 4.18 -41.99 32.66
C SER A 150 2.73 -42.36 33.04
N TRP A 151 1.83 -42.40 32.04
CA TRP A 151 0.45 -42.86 32.16
C TRP A 151 0.27 -44.37 31.86
N GLY A 152 1.35 -45.07 31.53
CA GLY A 152 1.34 -46.50 31.20
C GLY A 152 1.67 -46.77 29.73
N ASN A 153 1.59 -48.05 29.33
CA ASN A 153 1.76 -48.48 27.95
C ASN A 153 0.39 -48.53 27.24
N THR A 154 -0.06 -47.39 26.75
CA THR A 154 -1.42 -47.20 26.23
C THR A 154 -1.36 -46.50 24.88
N SER A 155 -2.28 -46.86 23.98
CA SER A 155 -2.42 -46.18 22.69
C SER A 155 -3.57 -45.18 22.72
N TYR A 156 -3.36 -44.00 22.16
CA TYR A 156 -4.33 -42.91 22.16
C TYR A 156 -4.68 -42.49 20.75
N LYS A 157 -5.96 -42.17 20.53
CA LYS A 157 -6.44 -41.54 19.28
C LYS A 157 -6.06 -40.07 19.31
N MET A 158 -5.31 -39.62 18.30
CA MET A 158 -4.79 -38.25 18.24
C MET A 158 -4.96 -37.65 16.85
N LEU A 159 -5.12 -36.33 16.81
CA LEU A 159 -4.77 -35.54 15.63
C LEU A 159 -3.25 -35.51 15.53
N VAL A 160 -2.70 -35.79 14.35
CA VAL A 160 -1.25 -35.83 14.10
C VAL A 160 -0.91 -34.90 12.95
N THR A 161 -0.01 -33.96 13.20
CA THR A 161 0.53 -33.04 12.21
C THR A 161 2.03 -32.84 12.46
N LYS A 162 2.65 -31.96 11.69
CA LYS A 162 4.03 -31.55 11.87
C LYS A 162 4.12 -30.06 12.15
N THR A 163 5.08 -29.69 12.96
CA THR A 163 5.50 -28.29 13.16
C THR A 163 6.20 -27.76 11.90
N PRO A 164 6.40 -26.44 11.76
CA PRO A 164 7.06 -25.86 10.58
C PRO A 164 8.46 -26.41 10.30
N ASP A 165 9.19 -26.83 11.33
CA ASP A 165 10.51 -27.48 11.26
C ASP A 165 10.44 -29.02 11.08
N GLY A 166 9.24 -29.58 10.92
CA GLY A 166 9.02 -30.98 10.57
C GLY A 166 8.88 -31.96 11.73
N MET A 167 8.93 -31.48 12.98
CA MET A 167 8.79 -32.31 14.18
C MET A 167 7.33 -32.74 14.40
N PRO A 168 7.08 -33.93 14.97
CA PRO A 168 5.72 -34.42 15.19
C PRO A 168 4.99 -33.59 16.26
N PHE A 169 3.77 -33.19 15.96
CA PHE A 169 2.87 -32.50 16.88
C PHE A 169 1.53 -33.20 16.90
N MET A 170 1.00 -33.50 18.08
CA MET A 170 -0.24 -34.25 18.21
C MET A 170 -1.18 -33.65 19.25
N VAL A 171 -2.48 -33.90 19.08
CA VAL A 171 -3.53 -33.48 20.03
C VAL A 171 -4.42 -34.67 20.33
N MET A 172 -4.52 -35.04 21.60
CA MET A 172 -5.29 -36.20 22.05
C MET A 172 -6.80 -35.94 21.95
N TYR A 173 -7.56 -36.91 21.43
CA TYR A 173 -9.03 -36.81 21.36
C TYR A 173 -9.69 -36.73 22.73
N ASP A 174 -9.20 -37.51 23.71
CA ASP A 174 -9.89 -37.69 25.00
C ASP A 174 -9.84 -36.46 25.91
N CYS A 175 -8.83 -35.60 25.76
CA CYS A 175 -8.53 -34.50 26.69
C CYS A 175 -8.00 -33.23 26.02
N GLY A 176 -7.79 -33.24 24.71
CA GLY A 176 -7.16 -32.13 23.98
C GLY A 176 -5.70 -31.86 24.36
N ASN A 177 -5.09 -32.71 25.18
CA ASN A 177 -3.71 -32.52 25.61
C ASN A 177 -2.77 -32.61 24.42
N ILE A 178 -1.80 -31.69 24.41
CA ILE A 178 -0.80 -31.62 23.35
C ILE A 178 0.27 -32.69 23.61
N VAL A 179 0.71 -33.37 22.57
CA VAL A 179 1.84 -34.31 22.63
C VAL A 179 2.91 -33.88 21.63
N ILE A 180 4.14 -33.74 22.13
CA ILE A 180 5.33 -33.37 21.36
C ILE A 180 6.47 -34.34 21.65
N GLN A 181 7.50 -34.34 20.80
CA GLN A 181 8.72 -35.09 21.07
C GLN A 181 9.62 -34.35 22.08
N ASN A 182 10.32 -35.11 22.92
CA ASN A 182 11.21 -34.61 23.95
C ASN A 182 12.27 -33.67 23.37
N GLY A 183 12.56 -32.58 24.08
CA GLY A 183 13.55 -31.60 23.67
C GLY A 183 13.14 -30.69 22.51
N TYR A 184 11.93 -30.86 21.94
CA TYR A 184 11.40 -29.90 20.98
C TYR A 184 11.27 -28.53 21.64
N LYS A 185 11.98 -27.56 21.07
CA LYS A 185 11.86 -26.15 21.44
C LYS A 185 11.01 -25.49 20.36
N PRO A 186 9.87 -24.89 20.72
CA PRO A 186 9.07 -24.17 19.74
C PRO A 186 9.94 -23.11 19.05
N PRO A 187 9.72 -22.88 17.74
CA PRO A 187 10.37 -21.77 17.06
C PRO A 187 10.07 -20.48 17.83
N ALA A 188 11.06 -19.58 17.89
CA ALA A 188 10.84 -18.27 18.49
C ALA A 188 9.57 -17.65 17.88
N PRO A 189 8.69 -17.01 18.68
CA PRO A 189 7.50 -16.37 18.16
C PRO A 189 7.86 -15.54 16.94
N LYS A 190 7.10 -15.69 15.83
CA LYS A 190 7.31 -14.85 14.66
C LYS A 190 7.27 -13.40 15.14
N PRO A 191 8.25 -12.54 14.76
CA PRO A 191 8.24 -11.15 15.17
C PRO A 191 6.88 -10.55 14.84
N GLU A 192 6.25 -9.93 15.84
CA GLU A 192 5.03 -9.16 15.60
C GLU A 192 5.33 -8.12 14.52
N PRO A 193 4.48 -7.94 13.50
CA PRO A 193 4.71 -6.90 12.51
C PRO A 193 4.84 -5.54 13.21
N PRO A 194 5.70 -4.63 12.72
CA PRO A 194 5.82 -3.30 13.32
C PRO A 194 4.47 -2.58 13.24
N ALA A 195 4.15 -1.72 14.20
CA ALA A 195 2.96 -0.88 14.11
C ALA A 195 3.06 0.05 12.89
N VAL A 196 1.92 0.30 12.23
CA VAL A 196 1.82 1.16 11.05
C VAL A 196 0.77 2.23 11.35
N LEU A 197 1.26 3.36 11.85
CA LEU A 197 0.46 4.46 12.37
C LEU A 197 0.15 5.51 11.30
N LYS A 198 -1.09 6.00 11.28
CA LYS A 198 -1.52 7.12 10.43
C LYS A 198 -2.29 8.14 11.26
N VAL A 199 -2.12 9.41 10.93
CA VAL A 199 -2.81 10.53 11.57
C VAL A 199 -3.34 11.50 10.52
N ALA A 200 -4.52 12.03 10.77
CA ALA A 200 -5.12 13.13 10.02
C ALA A 200 -5.75 14.10 11.02
N LYS A 201 -5.79 15.37 10.64
CA LYS A 201 -6.33 16.43 11.47
C LYS A 201 -7.21 17.34 10.63
N VAL A 202 -8.33 17.75 11.21
CA VAL A 202 -9.27 18.72 10.64
C VAL A 202 -9.68 19.74 11.70
N ASN A 203 -10.12 20.91 11.26
CA ASN A 203 -10.60 22.00 12.10
C ASN A 203 -11.98 22.49 11.64
N GLU A 204 -12.77 22.98 12.60
CA GLU A 204 -14.05 23.63 12.37
C GLU A 204 -14.15 24.87 13.29
N PRO A 205 -14.41 26.06 12.76
CA PRO A 205 -14.56 26.39 11.34
C PRO A 205 -13.26 26.28 10.53
N THR A 206 -13.36 26.13 9.21
CA THR A 206 -12.21 26.22 8.28
C THR A 206 -12.05 27.65 7.75
N GLY A 207 -10.86 28.01 7.27
CA GLY A 207 -10.62 29.34 6.69
C GLY A 207 -10.41 30.42 7.75
N SER A 208 -11.24 31.46 7.76
CA SER A 208 -11.02 32.64 8.60
C SER A 208 -11.77 32.57 9.93
N VAL A 209 -11.14 33.08 10.99
CA VAL A 209 -11.71 33.19 12.36
C VAL A 209 -11.33 34.53 12.99
N LYS A 210 -12.03 34.93 14.04
CA LYS A 210 -11.80 36.18 14.76
C LYS A 210 -11.08 35.93 16.09
N PRO A 211 -10.38 36.93 16.65
CA PRO A 211 -10.00 36.91 18.05
C PRO A 211 -11.22 36.61 18.93
N GLY A 212 -11.04 35.74 19.93
CA GLY A 212 -12.14 35.29 20.78
C GLY A 212 -12.91 34.06 20.27
N ASP A 213 -12.83 33.73 18.97
CA ASP A 213 -13.53 32.56 18.42
C ASP A 213 -12.98 31.25 18.97
N THR A 214 -13.83 30.22 18.99
CA THR A 214 -13.43 28.85 19.32
C THR A 214 -13.28 28.02 18.06
N ILE A 215 -12.21 27.24 18.01
CA ILE A 215 -11.89 26.31 16.92
C ILE A 215 -11.89 24.91 17.51
N LYS A 216 -12.71 24.04 16.93
CA LYS A 216 -12.75 22.62 17.25
C LYS A 216 -11.84 21.86 16.28
N TYR A 217 -10.81 21.22 16.81
CA TYR A 217 -9.95 20.32 16.07
C TYR A 217 -10.39 18.87 16.30
N THR A 218 -10.37 18.05 15.25
CA THR A 218 -10.54 16.61 15.35
C THR A 218 -9.29 15.93 14.82
N ILE A 219 -8.65 15.12 15.66
CA ILE A 219 -7.52 14.26 15.30
C ILE A 219 -8.08 12.86 15.09
N ALA A 220 -7.94 12.34 13.87
CA ALA A 220 -8.24 10.95 13.53
C ALA A 220 -6.93 10.16 13.41
N PHE A 221 -6.85 8.99 14.03
CA PHE A 221 -5.66 8.16 13.96
C PHE A 221 -5.99 6.67 13.83
N SER A 222 -5.11 5.90 13.20
CA SER A 222 -5.27 4.45 13.06
C SER A 222 -3.93 3.72 13.15
N ASN A 223 -4.00 2.44 13.50
CA ASN A 223 -2.88 1.51 13.44
C ASN A 223 -3.30 0.29 12.60
N THR A 224 -2.58 0.03 11.53
CA THR A 224 -2.84 -1.09 10.59
C THR A 224 -1.77 -2.19 10.66
N GLY A 225 -0.77 -2.03 11.52
CA GLY A 225 0.31 -2.99 11.75
C GLY A 225 0.10 -3.81 13.03
N GLY A 226 1.20 -4.23 13.67
CA GLY A 226 1.14 -4.85 15.00
C GLY A 226 1.02 -3.85 16.14
N THR A 227 1.24 -4.30 17.37
CA THR A 227 1.08 -3.52 18.61
C THR A 227 1.97 -2.28 18.64
N ALA A 228 1.40 -1.15 19.07
CA ALA A 228 2.10 0.13 19.23
C ALA A 228 2.40 0.38 20.73
N ALA A 229 3.57 -0.05 21.19
CA ALA A 229 3.92 0.06 22.60
C ALA A 229 4.11 1.53 23.04
N PHE A 230 3.64 1.88 24.25
CA PHE A 230 3.72 3.25 24.80
C PHE A 230 3.13 4.32 23.86
N PHE A 231 2.05 3.98 23.18
CA PHE A 231 1.41 4.84 22.20
C PHE A 231 0.94 6.18 22.80
N SER A 232 1.16 7.25 22.05
CA SER A 232 0.61 8.56 22.37
C SER A 232 0.20 9.37 21.15
N VAL A 233 -0.88 10.15 21.34
CA VAL A 233 -1.28 11.23 20.44
C VAL A 233 -0.75 12.52 21.03
N ASN A 234 0.00 13.27 20.23
CA ASN A 234 0.63 14.51 20.63
C ASN A 234 0.08 15.64 19.75
N ASP A 235 -0.13 16.81 20.34
CA ASP A 235 -0.66 17.98 19.66
C ASP A 235 0.04 19.24 20.15
N ARG A 236 0.32 20.16 19.24
CA ARG A 236 0.96 21.45 19.50
C ARG A 236 0.08 22.59 18.98
N LEU A 237 -0.49 23.34 19.92
CA LEU A 237 -1.24 24.56 19.67
C LEU A 237 -0.29 25.72 19.32
N ASP A 238 -0.73 26.60 18.41
CA ASP A 238 -0.12 27.90 18.20
C ASP A 238 -0.08 28.72 19.50
N PRO A 239 0.94 29.57 19.74
CA PRO A 239 0.96 30.49 20.88
C PRO A 239 -0.28 31.40 20.98
N GLU A 240 -0.91 31.74 19.85
CA GLU A 240 -2.14 32.54 19.77
C GLU A 240 -3.42 31.76 20.11
N LEU A 241 -3.30 30.46 20.36
CA LEU A 241 -4.41 29.61 20.79
C LEU A 241 -4.30 29.32 22.28
N GLU A 242 -5.46 29.29 22.92
CA GLU A 242 -5.64 28.89 24.31
C GLU A 242 -6.43 27.57 24.35
N TYR A 243 -5.89 26.55 25.01
CA TYR A 243 -6.59 25.29 25.21
C TYR A 243 -7.84 25.51 26.07
N VAL A 244 -9.01 25.03 25.60
CA VAL A 244 -10.27 25.08 26.35
C VAL A 244 -10.62 23.70 26.90
N SER A 245 -10.74 22.70 26.02
CA SER A 245 -11.14 21.35 26.41
C SER A 245 -10.72 20.31 25.39
N SER A 246 -10.80 19.03 25.77
CA SER A 246 -10.66 17.90 24.85
C SER A 246 -11.58 16.76 25.24
N GLN A 247 -12.00 15.96 24.26
CA GLN A 247 -12.74 14.72 24.48
C GLN A 247 -11.93 13.55 23.91
N TYR A 248 -11.76 12.52 24.72
CA TYR A 248 -10.92 11.36 24.46
C TYR A 248 -11.38 10.17 25.32
N ASN A 249 -10.91 8.96 24.99
CA ASN A 249 -11.38 7.71 25.58
C ASN A 249 -10.71 7.36 26.93
N GLY A 250 -10.74 8.27 27.90
CA GLY A 250 -10.24 8.01 29.27
C GLY A 250 -8.73 7.75 29.38
N TRP A 251 -7.94 8.16 28.39
CA TRP A 251 -6.49 8.04 28.37
C TRP A 251 -5.82 9.01 29.33
N ILE A 252 -4.56 8.73 29.68
CA ILE A 252 -3.78 9.65 30.51
C ILE A 252 -3.52 10.91 29.69
N PHE A 253 -4.07 12.03 30.13
CA PHE A 253 -3.91 13.34 29.49
C PHE A 253 -2.91 14.21 30.25
N THR A 254 -1.97 14.81 29.52
CA THR A 254 -1.02 15.81 30.02
C THR A 254 -1.17 17.10 29.23
N ASN A 255 -1.35 18.21 29.94
CA ASN A 255 -1.50 19.54 29.36
C ASN A 255 -0.37 20.45 29.85
N ASN A 256 0.48 20.90 28.94
CA ASN A 256 1.56 21.84 29.19
C ASN A 256 1.31 23.18 28.46
N GLY A 257 0.06 23.63 28.37
CA GLY A 257 -0.34 24.84 27.66
C GLY A 257 -0.41 24.61 26.15
N GLN A 258 0.69 24.89 25.45
CA GLN A 258 0.76 24.71 23.99
C GLN A 258 1.02 23.27 23.57
N SER A 259 1.50 22.41 24.47
CA SER A 259 1.76 20.99 24.17
C SER A 259 0.77 20.10 24.92
N LEU A 260 0.03 19.30 24.16
CA LEU A 260 -1.00 18.39 24.65
C LEU A 260 -0.59 16.96 24.31
N LYS A 261 -0.77 16.04 25.27
CA LYS A 261 -0.42 14.63 25.09
C LYS A 261 -1.48 13.72 25.69
N TRP A 262 -1.96 12.76 24.91
CA TRP A 262 -2.81 11.66 25.38
C TRP A 262 -2.05 10.35 25.21
N SER A 263 -1.84 9.64 26.31
CA SER A 263 -1.04 8.41 26.33
C SER A 263 -1.83 7.22 26.85
N ASN A 264 -1.61 6.07 26.23
CA ASN A 264 -2.15 4.80 26.70
C ASN A 264 -1.01 3.86 27.10
N ASN A 265 -0.80 3.80 28.42
CA ASN A 265 0.18 2.96 29.06
C ASN A 265 -0.49 1.83 29.85
N THR A 266 -1.55 1.19 29.31
CA THR A 266 -2.10 -0.04 29.91
C THR A 266 -1.74 -1.26 29.06
N PRO A 267 -1.05 -2.29 29.62
CA PRO A 267 -0.71 -3.49 28.87
C PRO A 267 -1.97 -4.29 28.48
N PRO A 268 -1.99 -4.98 27.32
CA PRO A 268 -0.96 -4.99 26.29
C PRO A 268 -1.08 -3.72 25.44
N PHE A 269 -0.03 -2.90 25.44
CA PHE A 269 -0.09 -1.47 25.15
C PHE A 269 -0.50 -1.20 23.69
N TYR A 270 -1.81 -1.00 23.55
CA TYR A 270 -2.62 -0.59 22.41
C TYR A 270 -2.56 -1.45 21.13
N THR A 271 -3.37 -2.52 21.10
CA THR A 271 -3.95 -3.07 19.87
C THR A 271 -5.26 -2.35 19.57
N PHE A 272 -5.41 -1.76 18.39
CA PHE A 272 -6.75 -1.50 17.88
C PHE A 272 -7.48 -2.85 17.85
N GLY A 273 -8.68 -2.92 18.41
CA GLY A 273 -9.51 -4.10 18.31
C GLY A 273 -9.58 -4.50 16.84
N ASN A 274 -9.03 -5.67 16.52
CA ASN A 274 -9.12 -6.27 15.22
C ASN A 274 -10.59 -6.63 14.98
N THR A 275 -11.38 -5.66 14.55
CA THR A 275 -12.71 -5.90 13.98
C THR A 275 -12.86 -4.94 12.80
N ASP A 276 -12.62 -5.54 11.63
CA ASP A 276 -13.13 -5.18 10.31
C ASP A 276 -12.15 -4.39 9.44
N VAL A 277 -12.25 -4.62 8.12
CA VAL A 277 -11.23 -4.52 7.05
C VAL A 277 -10.66 -3.10 6.82
N PHE A 278 -10.94 -2.15 7.70
CA PHE A 278 -10.39 -0.78 7.66
C PHE A 278 -9.93 -0.19 8.99
N GLY A 279 -9.94 -0.92 10.12
CA GLY A 279 -9.41 -0.44 11.40
C GLY A 279 -10.06 0.89 11.82
N THR A 280 -11.26 0.83 12.41
CA THR A 280 -12.04 1.99 12.86
C THR A 280 -11.15 3.06 13.48
N PRO A 281 -11.03 4.29 12.94
CA PRO A 281 -10.10 5.28 13.48
C PRO A 281 -10.48 5.71 14.91
N GLY A 282 -9.47 6.00 15.72
CA GLY A 282 -9.62 6.65 17.00
C GLY A 282 -9.76 8.16 16.79
N PHE A 283 -10.51 8.83 17.67
CA PHE A 283 -10.74 10.26 17.60
C PHE A 283 -10.41 10.95 18.91
N ILE A 284 -9.73 12.10 18.80
CA ILE A 284 -9.60 13.08 19.88
C ILE A 284 -10.11 14.40 19.34
N THR A 285 -11.00 15.04 20.09
CA THR A 285 -11.41 16.41 19.78
C THR A 285 -10.77 17.38 20.76
N ILE A 286 -10.37 18.54 20.25
CA ILE A 286 -9.74 19.62 21.03
C ILE A 286 -10.50 20.89 20.70
N THR A 287 -10.94 21.62 21.72
CA THR A 287 -11.45 22.97 21.56
C THR A 287 -10.38 23.94 22.01
N ALA A 288 -10.00 24.87 21.14
CA ALA A 288 -9.09 25.96 21.49
C ALA A 288 -9.75 27.31 21.17
N LYS A 289 -9.46 28.33 21.97
CA LYS A 289 -9.93 29.71 21.77
C LYS A 289 -8.81 30.55 21.16
N VAL A 290 -9.11 31.37 20.17
CA VAL A 290 -8.18 32.39 19.66
C VAL A 290 -8.04 33.50 20.70
N ARG A 291 -6.81 33.88 21.05
CA ARG A 291 -6.58 34.94 22.04
C ARG A 291 -7.13 36.28 21.53
N GLU A 292 -7.69 37.07 22.44
CA GLU A 292 -8.33 38.37 22.11
C GLU A 292 -7.36 39.36 21.45
N GLY A 293 -6.07 39.29 21.76
CA GLY A 293 -5.04 40.18 21.22
C GLY A 293 -4.37 39.70 19.92
N THR A 294 -4.88 38.65 19.27
CA THR A 294 -4.23 38.11 18.09
C THR A 294 -4.42 39.04 16.87
N PRO A 295 -3.34 39.50 16.21
CA PRO A 295 -3.44 40.44 15.10
C PRO A 295 -4.17 39.89 13.87
N SER A 296 -4.91 40.76 13.17
CA SER A 296 -5.49 40.45 11.85
C SER A 296 -4.41 40.07 10.84
N GLY A 297 -4.72 39.13 9.96
CA GLY A 297 -3.82 38.62 8.92
C GLY A 297 -2.88 37.50 9.36
N LYS A 298 -2.72 37.27 10.66
CA LYS A 298 -1.92 36.16 11.20
C LYS A 298 -2.57 34.81 10.88
N SER A 299 -1.77 33.78 10.64
CA SER A 299 -2.24 32.40 10.57
C SER A 299 -1.97 31.70 11.89
N VAL A 300 -3.00 31.07 12.45
CA VAL A 300 -2.89 30.24 13.66
C VAL A 300 -3.02 28.78 13.25
N CYS A 301 -2.04 27.96 13.60
CA CYS A 301 -1.97 26.57 13.15
C CYS A 301 -1.97 25.60 14.33
N ASN A 302 -2.64 24.46 14.18
CA ASN A 302 -2.57 23.36 15.14
C ASN A 302 -1.99 22.11 14.47
N THR A 303 -1.04 21.47 15.13
CA THR A 303 -0.25 20.35 14.58
C THR A 303 -0.32 19.12 15.48
N ALA A 304 -0.69 17.96 14.93
CA ALA A 304 -0.72 16.69 15.64
C ALA A 304 0.25 15.65 15.06
N TRP A 305 0.77 14.76 15.89
CA TRP A 305 1.51 13.57 15.49
C TRP A 305 1.34 12.43 16.50
N LEU A 306 1.66 11.22 16.06
CA LEU A 306 1.65 10.01 16.88
C LEU A 306 3.08 9.57 17.21
N GLU A 307 3.26 9.04 18.41
CA GLU A 307 4.49 8.41 18.87
C GLU A 307 4.21 7.02 19.43
N ASP A 308 5.14 6.10 19.21
CA ASP A 308 5.21 4.80 19.88
C ASP A 308 6.67 4.37 20.09
N VAL A 309 6.88 3.27 20.80
CA VAL A 309 8.18 2.62 20.95
C VAL A 309 8.16 1.34 20.15
N ASP A 310 9.07 1.24 19.17
CA ASP A 310 9.23 0.04 18.37
C ASP A 310 9.67 -1.14 19.25
N ILE A 311 8.87 -2.22 19.28
CA ILE A 311 9.08 -3.35 20.19
C ILE A 311 10.45 -4.03 19.93
N PRO A 312 10.87 -4.30 18.66
CA PRO A 312 12.18 -4.90 18.40
C PRO A 312 13.36 -4.00 18.75
N THR A 313 13.34 -2.72 18.35
CA THR A 313 14.51 -1.83 18.47
C THR A 313 14.53 -1.01 19.76
N LYS A 314 13.40 -0.93 20.48
CA LYS A 314 13.17 -0.06 21.65
C LYS A 314 13.37 1.43 21.34
N GLN A 315 13.34 1.83 20.07
CA GLN A 315 13.45 3.24 19.67
C GLN A 315 12.08 3.89 19.60
N VAL A 316 12.03 5.18 19.95
CA VAL A 316 10.83 6.00 19.77
C VAL A 316 10.66 6.29 18.28
N ARG A 317 9.47 6.05 17.75
CA ARG A 317 9.09 6.41 16.38
C ARG A 317 8.07 7.53 16.42
N LYS A 318 8.14 8.40 15.41
CA LYS A 318 7.23 9.53 15.22
C LYS A 318 6.66 9.48 13.80
N THR A 319 5.36 9.69 13.68
CA THR A 319 4.68 9.86 12.38
C THR A 319 4.89 11.26 11.83
N ASN A 320 4.58 11.44 10.54
CA ASN A 320 4.52 12.78 9.95
C ASN A 320 3.49 13.65 10.66
N GLU A 321 3.78 14.94 10.74
CA GLU A 321 2.89 15.93 11.35
C GLU A 321 1.67 16.20 10.46
N SER A 322 0.50 16.33 11.08
CA SER A 322 -0.74 16.77 10.43
C SER A 322 -1.12 18.14 10.98
N THR A 323 -1.04 19.15 10.12
CA THR A 323 -1.24 20.57 10.48
C THR A 323 -2.44 21.14 9.73
N VAL A 324 -3.28 21.87 10.46
CA VAL A 324 -4.38 22.68 9.90
C VAL A 324 -4.31 24.10 10.46
N CYS A 325 -4.70 25.09 9.67
CA CYS A 325 -4.55 26.49 10.02
C CYS A 325 -5.83 27.30 9.74
N ASN A 326 -6.04 28.35 10.52
CA ASN A 326 -7.02 29.39 10.27
C ASN A 326 -6.35 30.75 10.10
N LYS A 327 -6.94 31.63 9.28
CA LYS A 327 -6.49 33.03 9.12
C LYS A 327 -7.29 33.93 10.06
N ILE A 328 -6.60 34.79 10.80
CA ILE A 328 -7.27 35.74 11.69
C ILE A 328 -7.79 36.92 10.87
N ILE A 329 -9.08 37.22 11.04
CA ILE A 329 -9.75 38.40 10.48
C ILE A 329 -10.38 39.20 11.62
N ILE A 330 -10.35 40.52 11.52
CA ILE A 330 -11.07 41.41 12.41
C ILE A 330 -11.98 42.25 11.53
N ASP A 331 -13.29 42.09 11.71
CA ASP A 331 -14.28 42.92 11.00
C ASP A 331 -14.43 44.24 11.77
N CYS A 332 -13.94 45.32 11.19
CA CYS A 332 -14.07 46.64 11.80
C CYS A 332 -15.28 47.41 11.25
N PRO A 333 -15.99 48.19 12.11
CA PRO A 333 -17.01 49.13 11.67
C PRO A 333 -16.48 50.08 10.57
N PRO A 334 -17.36 50.59 9.68
CA PRO A 334 -16.98 51.60 8.70
C PRO A 334 -16.23 52.76 9.37
N ASN A 335 -15.11 53.21 8.77
CA ASN A 335 -14.22 54.27 9.25
C ASN A 335 -13.37 53.93 10.49
N THR A 336 -13.17 52.65 10.78
CA THR A 336 -12.21 52.19 11.79
C THR A 336 -11.24 51.17 11.20
N ILE A 337 -10.01 51.13 11.72
CA ILE A 337 -8.96 50.19 11.26
C ILE A 337 -8.64 49.22 12.39
N ALA A 338 -8.53 47.93 12.05
CA ALA A 338 -8.12 46.89 12.97
C ALA A 338 -6.66 47.11 13.40
N GLN A 339 -6.46 47.34 14.69
CA GLN A 339 -5.14 47.43 15.28
C GLN A 339 -4.58 46.01 15.53
N PRO A 340 -3.25 45.85 15.66
CA PRO A 340 -2.63 44.57 15.97
C PRO A 340 -3.13 43.93 17.28
N ASN A 341 -3.68 44.73 18.19
CA ASN A 341 -4.20 44.27 19.47
C ASN A 341 -5.69 43.88 19.45
N GLY A 342 -6.36 43.89 18.30
CA GLY A 342 -7.78 43.55 18.20
C GLY A 342 -8.74 44.74 18.13
N ASP A 343 -8.32 45.93 18.55
CA ASP A 343 -9.21 47.10 18.67
C ASP A 343 -9.48 47.77 17.31
N CYS A 344 -10.73 48.14 17.08
CA CYS A 344 -11.10 49.02 15.97
C CYS A 344 -11.06 50.48 16.45
N LYS A 345 -10.13 51.28 15.93
CA LYS A 345 -10.02 52.71 16.27
C LYS A 345 -10.36 53.59 15.08
N THR A 346 -11.08 54.69 15.36
CA THR A 346 -11.21 55.81 14.45
C THR A 346 -9.83 56.46 14.26
N PRO A 347 -9.43 56.81 13.04
CA PRO A 347 -8.12 57.42 12.81
C PRO A 347 -8.02 58.76 13.57
N PRO A 348 -6.93 59.03 14.31
CA PRO A 348 -6.67 60.37 14.85
C PRO A 348 -6.42 61.38 13.72
N PRO A 349 -6.68 62.68 13.92
CA PRO A 349 -6.38 63.70 12.92
C PRO A 349 -4.87 63.74 12.69
N VAL A 350 -4.49 63.50 11.44
CA VAL A 350 -3.12 63.25 10.98
C VAL A 350 -2.22 64.44 11.31
N LYS A 351 -1.18 64.23 12.13
CA LYS A 351 0.08 64.98 12.00
C LYS A 351 0.83 64.36 10.83
N THR A 352 1.10 65.17 9.82
CA THR A 352 1.66 64.81 8.51
C THR A 352 2.98 64.05 8.63
N GLU A 353 2.89 62.74 8.42
CA GLU A 353 3.96 61.96 7.83
C GLU A 353 4.08 62.37 6.35
N ASP A 354 5.30 62.43 5.82
CA ASP A 354 5.53 62.85 4.43
C ASP A 354 4.79 61.89 3.49
N LYS A 355 3.72 62.39 2.89
CA LYS A 355 2.92 61.67 1.90
C LYS A 355 3.83 61.25 0.73
N LYS A 356 3.79 59.97 0.33
CA LYS A 356 4.66 59.43 -0.73
C LYS A 356 3.85 58.99 -1.94
N PRO A 357 4.22 59.41 -3.17
CA PRO A 357 3.58 58.89 -4.37
C PRO A 357 3.99 57.43 -4.63
N ILE A 358 3.05 56.63 -5.17
CA ILE A 358 3.30 55.26 -5.64
C ILE A 358 2.72 55.16 -7.04
N LEU A 359 3.58 55.24 -8.07
CA LEU A 359 3.13 55.19 -9.46
C LEU A 359 3.12 53.75 -9.98
N ALA A 360 2.04 53.34 -10.62
CA ALA A 360 1.99 52.12 -11.42
C ALA A 360 1.52 52.43 -12.84
N ILE A 361 1.98 51.63 -13.79
CA ILE A 361 1.70 51.79 -15.21
C ILE A 361 0.97 50.57 -15.75
N GLU A 362 0.04 50.79 -16.67
CA GLU A 362 -0.67 49.74 -17.40
C GLU A 362 -0.87 50.16 -18.86
N LYS A 363 -1.09 49.17 -19.73
CA LYS A 363 -1.39 49.32 -21.15
C LYS A 363 -2.60 48.51 -21.56
N LYS A 364 -3.41 49.07 -22.45
CA LYS A 364 -4.52 48.42 -23.14
C LYS A 364 -4.39 48.63 -24.64
N ALA A 365 -4.99 47.73 -25.42
CA ALA A 365 -5.05 47.83 -26.87
C ALA A 365 -6.48 47.57 -27.36
N LYS A 366 -6.96 48.38 -28.29
CA LYS A 366 -8.26 48.27 -28.93
C LYS A 366 -8.06 48.14 -30.43
N ASN A 367 -8.72 47.18 -31.08
CA ASN A 367 -8.76 47.13 -32.54
C ASN A 367 -9.98 47.93 -33.02
N ILE A 368 -9.74 49.17 -33.42
CA ILE A 368 -10.83 50.10 -33.77
C ILE A 368 -11.48 49.74 -35.11
N THR A 369 -10.75 49.09 -36.02
CA THR A 369 -11.29 48.64 -37.31
C THR A 369 -12.31 47.52 -37.13
N LYS A 370 -12.07 46.61 -36.18
CA LYS A 370 -12.97 45.49 -35.86
C LYS A 370 -13.91 45.75 -34.71
N ASN A 371 -13.84 46.94 -34.09
CA ASN A 371 -14.58 47.28 -32.88
C ASN A 371 -14.38 46.27 -31.74
N ILE A 372 -13.13 45.85 -31.50
CA ILE A 372 -12.74 44.95 -30.41
C ILE A 372 -12.10 45.80 -29.31
N ASP A 373 -12.78 45.95 -28.18
CA ASP A 373 -12.34 46.82 -27.08
C ASP A 373 -11.07 46.36 -26.35
N ASP A 374 -10.79 45.04 -26.33
CA ASP A 374 -9.53 44.47 -25.86
C ASP A 374 -8.94 43.56 -26.95
N ALA A 375 -7.92 44.06 -27.64
CA ALA A 375 -7.22 43.37 -28.70
C ALA A 375 -6.16 42.38 -28.17
N ASN A 376 -5.86 42.36 -26.87
CA ASN A 376 -4.85 41.46 -26.32
C ASN A 376 -5.23 39.98 -26.51
N GLY A 377 -4.32 39.18 -27.03
CA GLY A 377 -4.53 37.78 -27.38
C GLY A 377 -5.39 37.54 -28.63
N THR A 378 -5.88 38.59 -29.29
CA THR A 378 -6.73 38.48 -30.48
C THR A 378 -5.91 38.41 -31.77
N THR A 379 -6.59 38.32 -32.92
CA THR A 379 -5.94 38.30 -34.24
C THR A 379 -6.30 39.54 -35.05
N ALA A 380 -5.29 40.34 -35.37
CA ALA A 380 -5.43 41.48 -36.27
C ALA A 380 -5.21 41.06 -37.73
N SER A 381 -5.91 41.73 -38.63
CA SER A 381 -5.80 41.54 -40.07
C SER A 381 -4.93 42.63 -40.67
N ALA A 382 -4.35 42.35 -41.84
CA ALA A 382 -3.64 43.35 -42.64
C ALA A 382 -4.53 44.60 -42.83
N GLY A 383 -4.02 45.79 -42.49
CA GLY A 383 -4.73 47.06 -42.57
C GLY A 383 -5.57 47.45 -41.34
N ASP A 384 -5.74 46.58 -40.34
CA ASP A 384 -6.42 46.92 -39.09
C ASP A 384 -5.69 48.05 -38.36
N ILE A 385 -6.43 48.89 -37.63
CA ILE A 385 -5.86 49.94 -36.78
C ILE A 385 -5.99 49.52 -35.32
N ILE A 386 -4.86 49.49 -34.62
CA ILE A 386 -4.77 49.22 -33.20
C ILE A 386 -4.51 50.53 -32.47
N GLU A 387 -5.38 50.88 -31.54
CA GLU A 387 -5.23 51.99 -30.61
C GLU A 387 -4.71 51.48 -29.28
N TYR A 388 -3.58 52.02 -28.83
CA TYR A 388 -2.98 51.72 -27.54
C TYR A 388 -3.26 52.83 -26.56
N SER A 389 -3.60 52.45 -25.32
CA SER A 389 -3.80 53.37 -24.19
C SER A 389 -2.82 53.03 -23.08
N LEU A 390 -1.93 53.97 -22.75
CA LEU A 390 -0.92 53.89 -21.70
C LEU A 390 -1.38 54.70 -20.49
N THR A 391 -1.62 54.03 -19.37
CA THR A 391 -2.08 54.70 -18.15
C THR A 391 -0.97 54.69 -17.12
N THR A 392 -0.73 55.83 -16.48
CA THR A 392 0.05 55.95 -15.24
C THR A 392 -0.89 56.41 -14.14
N LYS A 393 -1.02 55.63 -13.06
CA LYS A 393 -1.87 55.95 -11.91
C LYS A 393 -1.03 56.08 -10.64
N ASN A 394 -1.35 57.09 -9.83
CA ASN A 394 -0.78 57.24 -8.50
C ASN A 394 -1.68 56.57 -7.46
N TYR A 395 -1.19 55.48 -6.87
CA TYR A 395 -1.79 54.74 -5.76
C TYR A 395 -1.26 55.18 -4.38
N GLY A 396 -0.29 56.10 -4.36
CA GLY A 396 0.27 56.65 -3.14
C GLY A 396 -0.57 57.81 -2.60
N ASP A 397 -0.34 58.14 -1.35
CA ASP A 397 -1.02 59.24 -0.65
C ASP A 397 -0.36 60.61 -0.87
N GLY A 398 0.83 60.63 -1.50
CA GLY A 398 1.56 61.84 -1.92
C GLY A 398 1.35 62.20 -3.38
N GLU A 399 1.38 63.50 -3.68
CA GLU A 399 1.42 63.99 -5.07
C GLU A 399 2.79 63.67 -5.69
N SER A 400 2.80 63.06 -6.87
CA SER A 400 4.02 62.94 -7.67
C SER A 400 4.17 64.20 -8.50
N LYS A 401 5.21 64.99 -8.23
CA LYS A 401 5.52 66.23 -8.95
C LYS A 401 6.58 65.97 -10.01
N ASP A 402 6.52 66.74 -11.10
CA ASP A 402 7.51 66.74 -12.18
C ASP A 402 7.77 65.34 -12.79
N THR A 403 6.74 64.49 -12.82
CA THR A 403 6.83 63.14 -13.37
C THR A 403 6.98 63.19 -14.89
N ILE A 404 8.02 62.54 -15.40
CA ILE A 404 8.13 62.21 -16.83
C ILE A 404 7.56 60.81 -17.02
N LEU A 405 6.61 60.65 -17.95
CA LEU A 405 6.00 59.36 -18.23
C LEU A 405 7.02 58.40 -18.85
N LYS A 406 6.87 57.11 -18.57
CA LYS A 406 7.74 56.06 -19.13
C LYS A 406 7.65 56.11 -20.67
N GLN A 407 8.79 55.96 -21.32
CA GLN A 407 8.87 55.83 -22.77
C GLN A 407 8.28 54.48 -23.23
N GLU A 408 7.81 54.46 -24.47
CA GLU A 408 7.21 53.29 -25.10
C GLU A 408 8.12 52.79 -26.23
N GLU A 409 8.49 51.51 -26.20
CA GLU A 409 9.35 50.88 -27.20
C GLU A 409 8.49 50.20 -28.27
N LEU A 410 8.70 50.57 -29.53
CA LEU A 410 7.88 50.10 -30.65
C LEU A 410 8.62 49.18 -31.62
N ALA A 411 9.84 48.73 -31.32
CA ALA A 411 10.67 47.99 -32.27
C ALA A 411 9.94 46.79 -32.90
N ASP A 412 9.36 45.91 -32.08
CA ASP A 412 8.57 44.75 -32.51
C ASP A 412 7.28 45.17 -33.24
N VAL A 413 6.58 46.18 -32.70
CA VAL A 413 5.34 46.69 -33.30
C VAL A 413 5.58 47.20 -34.71
N LEU A 414 6.69 47.90 -34.94
CA LEU A 414 7.06 48.49 -36.21
C LEU A 414 7.54 47.46 -37.24
N GLU A 415 7.81 46.21 -36.85
CA GLU A 415 8.03 45.13 -37.82
C GLU A 415 6.76 44.94 -38.66
N TYR A 416 5.57 44.97 -38.03
CA TYR A 416 4.30 44.63 -38.67
C TYR A 416 3.33 45.78 -38.86
N ALA A 417 3.55 46.95 -38.24
CA ALA A 417 2.62 48.07 -38.28
C ALA A 417 3.32 49.41 -38.53
N ASP A 418 2.59 50.35 -39.14
CA ASP A 418 3.02 51.73 -39.34
C ASP A 418 2.41 52.63 -38.25
N LEU A 419 3.24 53.48 -37.64
CA LEU A 419 2.79 54.42 -36.60
C LEU A 419 1.97 55.58 -37.19
N ASP A 420 0.83 55.90 -36.59
CA ASP A 420 0.02 57.07 -36.95
C ASP A 420 0.49 58.31 -36.17
N PHE A 421 1.31 59.14 -36.81
CA PHE A 421 1.87 60.36 -36.23
C PHE A 421 0.82 61.40 -35.77
N ASN A 422 -0.42 61.32 -36.27
CA ASN A 422 -1.49 62.23 -35.85
C ASN A 422 -2.14 61.82 -34.52
N SER A 423 -1.77 60.66 -33.97
CA SER A 423 -2.41 60.07 -32.79
C SER A 423 -1.58 60.12 -31.52
N LEU A 424 -0.39 60.74 -31.54
CA LEU A 424 0.65 60.54 -30.51
C LEU A 424 0.40 61.24 -29.16
N ASP A 425 -0.70 61.97 -29.00
CA ASP A 425 -1.09 62.64 -27.75
C ASP A 425 0.07 63.40 -27.05
N GLY A 426 0.84 64.15 -27.84
CA GLY A 426 1.97 64.94 -27.39
C GLY A 426 3.30 64.19 -27.18
N ALA A 427 3.39 62.93 -27.59
CA ALA A 427 4.65 62.19 -27.64
C ALA A 427 5.54 62.68 -28.79
N VAL A 428 6.85 62.53 -28.61
CA VAL A 428 7.85 62.65 -29.67
C VAL A 428 8.34 61.25 -30.02
N PHE A 429 8.36 60.92 -31.32
CA PHE A 429 8.91 59.66 -31.82
C PHE A 429 10.39 59.83 -32.16
N ASP A 430 11.23 58.98 -31.60
CA ASP A 430 12.65 58.88 -31.93
C ASP A 430 12.86 57.72 -32.91
N GLN A 431 13.33 58.03 -34.11
CA GLN A 431 13.45 57.07 -35.20
C GLN A 431 14.63 56.10 -35.01
N ASP A 432 15.69 56.51 -34.31
CA ASP A 432 16.89 55.70 -34.11
C ASP A 432 16.66 54.63 -33.04
N THR A 433 15.98 55.01 -31.96
CA THR A 433 15.64 54.10 -30.85
C THR A 433 14.29 53.42 -31.01
N GLN A 434 13.46 53.86 -31.97
CA GLN A 434 12.09 53.41 -32.18
C GLN A 434 11.21 53.57 -30.92
N THR A 435 11.34 54.69 -30.22
CA THR A 435 10.61 54.97 -28.97
C THR A 435 9.67 56.17 -29.06
N LEU A 436 8.57 56.14 -28.31
CA LEU A 436 7.69 57.28 -28.07
C LEU A 436 7.91 57.83 -26.65
N ALA A 437 8.11 59.14 -26.54
CA ALA A 437 8.40 59.81 -25.27
C ALA A 437 7.52 61.05 -25.01
N TRP A 438 6.92 61.13 -23.83
CA TRP A 438 6.17 62.31 -23.35
C TRP A 438 7.04 63.15 -22.41
N ASN A 439 7.89 64.01 -23.00
CA ASN A 439 8.95 64.72 -22.28
C ASN A 439 8.50 65.91 -21.41
N LYS A 440 7.19 66.20 -21.36
CA LYS A 440 6.66 67.29 -20.53
C LYS A 440 6.39 66.77 -19.11
N PRO A 441 6.95 67.40 -18.06
CA PRO A 441 6.69 67.02 -16.68
C PRO A 441 5.22 67.26 -16.33
N ILE A 442 4.64 66.33 -15.58
CA ILE A 442 3.26 66.42 -15.08
C ILE A 442 3.18 66.11 -13.59
N SER A 443 2.17 66.66 -12.93
CA SER A 443 1.83 66.32 -11.54
C SER A 443 0.67 65.33 -11.50
N ILE A 444 0.83 64.23 -10.76
CA ILE A 444 -0.20 63.20 -10.58
C ILE A 444 -0.58 63.15 -9.10
N LYS A 445 -1.77 63.66 -8.79
CA LYS A 445 -2.34 63.64 -7.44
C LYS A 445 -2.68 62.21 -6.99
N PRO A 446 -2.84 61.96 -5.68
CA PRO A 446 -3.35 60.68 -5.18
C PRO A 446 -4.63 60.26 -5.93
N ASP A 447 -4.72 58.98 -6.29
CA ASP A 447 -5.79 58.35 -7.07
C ASP A 447 -6.00 58.88 -8.50
N GLN A 448 -5.26 59.91 -8.93
CA GLN A 448 -5.31 60.43 -10.29
C GLN A 448 -4.63 59.46 -11.26
N SER A 449 -5.20 59.35 -12.46
CA SER A 449 -4.61 58.65 -13.60
C SER A 449 -4.37 59.60 -14.76
N VAL A 450 -3.26 59.40 -15.47
CA VAL A 450 -2.97 60.07 -16.73
C VAL A 450 -2.90 59.00 -17.79
N THR A 451 -3.69 59.16 -18.85
CA THR A 451 -3.73 58.22 -19.99
C THR A 451 -3.20 58.92 -21.22
N LYS A 452 -2.31 58.24 -21.95
CA LYS A 452 -1.80 58.65 -23.26
C LYS A 452 -2.17 57.62 -24.30
N THR A 453 -2.54 58.08 -25.49
CA THR A 453 -2.94 57.20 -26.59
C THR A 453 -2.03 57.35 -27.79
N PHE A 454 -1.90 56.29 -28.57
CA PHE A 454 -1.32 56.31 -29.90
C PHE A 454 -1.89 55.15 -30.72
N ARG A 455 -1.84 55.27 -32.06
CA ARG A 455 -2.37 54.26 -32.99
C ARG A 455 -1.30 53.76 -33.93
N VAL A 456 -1.43 52.50 -34.30
CA VAL A 456 -0.65 51.87 -35.37
C VAL A 456 -1.59 51.20 -36.36
N LYS A 457 -1.19 51.14 -37.63
CA LYS A 457 -1.92 50.45 -38.69
C LYS A 457 -1.13 49.23 -39.12
N ILE A 458 -1.72 48.04 -39.02
CA ILE A 458 -1.08 46.80 -39.47
C ILE A 458 -0.79 46.92 -40.97
N LYS A 459 0.46 46.64 -41.36
CA LYS A 459 0.92 46.67 -42.75
C LYS A 459 0.09 45.71 -43.60
N ASN A 460 -0.12 46.09 -44.86
CA ASN A 460 -0.81 45.28 -45.84
C ASN A 460 0.00 45.22 -47.13
N PRO A 461 0.62 44.08 -47.48
CA PRO A 461 0.54 42.77 -46.79
C PRO A 461 1.32 42.73 -45.47
N VAL A 462 1.00 41.76 -44.59
CA VAL A 462 1.75 41.50 -43.34
C VAL A 462 3.13 40.91 -43.70
N PRO A 463 4.25 41.50 -43.23
CA PRO A 463 5.58 40.96 -43.45
C PRO A 463 5.76 39.56 -42.81
N GLN A 464 6.35 38.61 -43.55
CA GLN A 464 6.58 37.23 -43.08
C GLN A 464 8.04 36.77 -43.22
N THR A 465 8.95 37.66 -43.61
CA THR A 465 10.36 37.32 -43.89
C THR A 465 11.19 37.42 -42.61
N PRO A 466 11.69 36.32 -42.04
CA PRO A 466 12.60 36.37 -40.90
C PRO A 466 13.93 36.97 -41.31
N THR A 467 14.46 37.90 -40.54
CA THR A 467 15.85 38.35 -40.69
C THR A 467 16.84 37.28 -40.20
N PRO A 468 18.01 37.08 -40.83
CA PRO A 468 18.96 36.00 -40.50
C PRO A 468 19.63 36.09 -39.12
N SER A 469 19.28 37.10 -38.31
CA SER A 469 19.92 37.41 -37.04
C SER A 469 19.08 36.94 -35.86
N GLY A 470 19.22 35.65 -35.51
CA GLY A 470 19.25 35.10 -34.13
C GLY A 470 18.22 35.46 -33.06
N ASN A 471 17.24 36.34 -33.29
CA ASN A 471 16.20 36.68 -32.31
C ASN A 471 14.93 35.87 -32.61
N PRO A 472 14.58 34.87 -31.78
CA PRO A 472 13.40 34.02 -31.99
C PRO A 472 12.06 34.75 -31.89
N GLY A 473 12.02 36.02 -31.44
CA GLY A 473 10.81 36.84 -31.36
C GLY A 473 10.58 37.82 -32.52
N SER A 474 11.47 37.90 -33.50
CA SER A 474 11.31 38.80 -34.66
C SER A 474 10.62 38.06 -35.82
N PHE A 475 9.68 38.71 -36.52
CA PHE A 475 8.89 38.12 -37.61
C PHE A 475 8.18 36.79 -37.26
N ASP A 476 7.85 36.57 -35.98
CA ASP A 476 7.10 35.43 -35.42
C ASP A 476 5.57 35.49 -35.61
N LEU A 477 5.07 36.51 -36.31
CA LEU A 477 3.66 36.84 -36.49
C LEU A 477 2.91 37.16 -35.20
N LEU A 478 3.62 37.64 -34.19
CA LEU A 478 3.07 38.11 -32.93
C LEU A 478 3.50 39.55 -32.70
N LEU A 479 2.55 40.48 -32.83
CA LEU A 479 2.75 41.87 -32.45
C LEU A 479 2.83 41.96 -30.92
N THR A 480 4.05 41.92 -30.38
CA THR A 480 4.35 41.92 -28.95
C THR A 480 4.77 43.32 -28.51
N ASN A 481 4.13 43.82 -27.46
CA ASN A 481 4.41 45.16 -27.00
C ASN A 481 4.29 45.27 -25.48
N VAL A 482 5.28 45.91 -24.84
CA VAL A 482 5.47 45.84 -23.38
C VAL A 482 5.49 47.24 -22.76
N TYR A 483 4.54 47.50 -21.86
CA TYR A 483 4.50 48.72 -21.06
C TYR A 483 3.83 48.43 -19.71
N GLY A 484 4.62 48.12 -18.70
CA GLY A 484 4.12 47.58 -17.44
C GLY A 484 3.67 46.12 -17.61
N ASN A 485 2.61 45.91 -18.39
CA ASN A 485 2.12 44.62 -18.87
C ASN A 485 2.40 44.42 -20.37
N THR A 486 2.28 43.18 -20.82
CA THR A 486 2.49 42.79 -22.22
C THR A 486 1.16 42.69 -22.96
N ILE A 487 1.09 43.28 -24.15
CA ILE A 487 0.05 43.07 -25.15
C ILE A 487 0.62 42.20 -26.27
N GLN A 488 -0.10 41.16 -26.66
CA GLN A 488 0.26 40.27 -27.76
C GLN A 488 -0.90 40.15 -28.74
N ILE A 489 -0.72 40.55 -29.99
CA ILE A 489 -1.75 40.46 -31.03
C ILE A 489 -1.23 39.57 -32.15
N LYS A 490 -1.94 38.47 -32.42
CA LYS A 490 -1.57 37.51 -33.46
C LYS A 490 -1.81 38.09 -34.84
N LEU A 491 -0.95 37.74 -35.79
CA LEU A 491 -1.09 38.03 -37.20
C LEU A 491 -1.22 36.71 -37.98
N PRO A 492 -1.97 36.69 -39.10
CA PRO A 492 -2.16 35.46 -39.88
C PRO A 492 -0.88 34.98 -40.58
N GLY A 493 -0.59 33.65 -40.55
CA GLY A 493 0.47 33.00 -41.34
C GLY A 493 0.36 31.47 -41.48
N GLY A 494 1.30 30.84 -42.21
CA GLY A 494 1.30 29.40 -42.57
C GLY A 494 2.12 28.48 -41.64
N VAL A 495 1.79 27.17 -41.57
CA VAL A 495 2.26 26.19 -40.54
C VAL A 495 3.33 25.18 -41.04
N PRO A 496 4.41 24.84 -40.28
CA PRO A 496 5.27 23.64 -40.48
C PRO A 496 5.05 22.48 -39.45
N LYS A 497 5.45 21.23 -39.78
CA LYS A 497 4.97 19.92 -39.25
C LYS A 497 6.09 19.07 -38.53
N GLN A 498 5.77 18.18 -37.55
CA GLN A 498 6.72 17.24 -36.84
C GLN A 498 6.20 15.77 -36.65
N THR A 499 7.06 14.78 -36.29
CA THR A 499 6.84 13.28 -36.24
C THR A 499 7.50 12.52 -35.04
N GLU A 500 6.90 11.39 -34.57
CA GLU A 500 7.26 10.50 -33.40
C GLU A 500 7.87 9.09 -33.73
N LYS A 501 8.35 8.32 -32.72
CA LYS A 501 8.87 6.91 -32.85
C LYS A 501 8.54 5.97 -31.63
N VAL A 502 8.37 4.66 -31.89
CA VAL A 502 7.76 3.58 -31.04
C VAL A 502 8.75 2.52 -30.46
N ILE A 503 8.27 1.82 -29.41
CA ILE A 503 8.72 0.87 -28.36
C ILE A 503 9.19 -0.55 -28.81
N THR A 504 9.94 -1.29 -27.94
CA THR A 504 9.79 -2.78 -27.74
C THR A 504 10.14 -3.27 -26.32
N GLN A 505 9.42 -4.27 -25.82
CA GLN A 505 9.52 -4.98 -24.51
C GLN A 505 10.11 -6.41 -24.63
N THR A 506 10.55 -7.06 -23.52
CA THR A 506 10.07 -8.35 -22.94
C THR A 506 11.10 -9.13 -22.07
N LEU A 507 10.60 -9.96 -21.13
CA LEU A 507 11.17 -11.18 -20.45
C LEU A 507 9.98 -11.90 -19.70
N PRO A 508 10.10 -13.09 -19.06
CA PRO A 508 10.42 -14.47 -19.49
C PRO A 508 9.38 -15.54 -19.00
N ASN A 509 9.54 -16.86 -19.28
CA ASN A 509 8.85 -17.95 -18.51
C ASN A 509 9.41 -19.38 -18.70
N THR A 510 9.32 -20.25 -17.68
CA THR A 510 9.56 -21.73 -17.73
C THR A 510 8.48 -22.48 -16.95
N GLY A 511 7.98 -23.60 -17.49
CA GLY A 511 6.78 -24.30 -16.98
C GLY A 511 6.93 -25.82 -16.73
N PRO A 512 5.85 -26.62 -16.86
CA PRO A 512 5.35 -27.58 -15.86
C PRO A 512 5.69 -29.07 -16.18
N GLY A 513 6.94 -29.34 -16.56
CA GLY A 513 7.34 -30.65 -17.12
C GLY A 513 7.69 -31.76 -16.12
N GLU A 514 8.02 -31.44 -14.88
CA GLU A 514 8.72 -32.41 -14.01
C GLU A 514 7.79 -33.41 -13.27
N ALA A 515 6.52 -33.08 -13.05
CA ALA A 515 5.61 -33.94 -12.28
C ALA A 515 5.00 -35.10 -13.08
N LEU A 516 4.96 -35.01 -14.42
CA LEU A 516 4.39 -36.06 -15.28
C LEU A 516 5.36 -37.24 -15.50
N ILE A 517 6.66 -37.03 -15.25
CA ILE A 517 7.70 -38.01 -15.58
C ILE A 517 7.75 -39.16 -14.57
N ILE A 518 7.44 -38.91 -13.30
CA ILE A 518 7.66 -39.90 -12.22
C ILE A 518 6.54 -40.95 -12.16
N GLY A 519 5.28 -40.56 -12.38
CA GLY A 519 4.13 -41.49 -12.35
C GLY A 519 4.12 -42.51 -13.50
N GLY A 520 4.64 -42.13 -14.67
CA GLY A 520 4.71 -43.03 -15.83
C GLY A 520 5.70 -44.19 -15.67
N ILE A 521 6.76 -44.02 -14.87
CA ILE A 521 7.82 -45.01 -14.75
C ILE A 521 7.34 -46.26 -13.99
N LEU A 522 6.60 -46.08 -12.90
CA LEU A 522 6.23 -47.21 -12.01
C LEU A 522 5.19 -48.14 -12.66
N THR A 523 4.22 -47.57 -13.38
CA THR A 523 3.16 -48.33 -14.06
C THR A 523 3.70 -49.10 -15.27
N THR A 524 4.70 -48.54 -15.95
CA THR A 524 5.38 -49.17 -17.09
C THR A 524 6.15 -50.42 -16.64
N PHE A 525 6.81 -50.39 -15.49
CA PHE A 525 7.55 -51.55 -14.97
C PHE A 525 6.64 -52.74 -14.66
N VAL A 526 5.47 -52.50 -14.06
CA VAL A 526 4.52 -53.57 -13.72
C VAL A 526 3.85 -54.15 -14.97
N GLY A 527 3.45 -53.29 -15.92
CA GLY A 527 2.90 -53.72 -17.20
C GLY A 527 3.89 -54.55 -18.02
N TYR A 528 5.16 -54.18 -18.02
CA TYR A 528 6.23 -54.87 -18.75
C TYR A 528 6.38 -56.33 -18.34
N PHE A 529 6.45 -56.63 -17.04
CA PHE A 529 6.62 -58.01 -16.58
C PHE A 529 5.38 -58.87 -16.84
N PHE A 530 4.19 -58.28 -16.78
CA PHE A 530 2.94 -58.97 -17.13
C PHE A 530 2.89 -59.33 -18.62
N ALA A 531 3.17 -58.38 -19.51
CA ALA A 531 3.20 -58.61 -20.95
C ALA A 531 4.30 -59.60 -21.36
N ARG A 532 5.50 -59.46 -20.79
CA ARG A 532 6.65 -60.33 -21.07
C ARG A 532 6.40 -61.80 -20.71
N THR A 533 5.64 -62.04 -19.64
CA THR A 533 5.26 -63.41 -19.24
C THR A 533 4.25 -64.03 -20.21
N ARG A 534 3.30 -63.23 -20.74
CA ARG A 534 2.35 -63.67 -21.77
C ARG A 534 3.03 -63.97 -23.10
N LEU A 535 4.01 -63.16 -23.48
CA LEU A 535 4.75 -63.32 -24.74
C LEU A 535 5.53 -64.65 -24.76
N MET A 536 6.25 -64.96 -23.67
CA MET A 536 6.99 -66.22 -23.55
C MET A 536 6.10 -67.46 -23.64
N ALA A 537 4.86 -67.39 -23.14
CA ALA A 537 3.91 -68.50 -23.25
C ALA A 537 3.47 -68.73 -24.70
N LYS A 538 3.28 -67.65 -25.48
CA LYS A 538 2.87 -67.71 -26.89
C LYS A 538 4.02 -68.16 -27.80
N GLU A 539 5.24 -67.69 -27.56
CA GLU A 539 6.44 -68.14 -28.28
C GLU A 539 6.70 -69.64 -28.11
N LEU A 540 6.46 -70.16 -26.90
CA LEU A 540 6.62 -71.57 -26.61
C LEU A 540 5.59 -72.47 -27.33
N GLU A 541 4.39 -71.93 -27.56
CA GLU A 541 3.33 -72.61 -28.31
C GLU A 541 3.65 -72.66 -29.81
N LEU A 542 4.19 -71.57 -30.37
CA LEU A 542 4.62 -71.48 -31.77
C LEU A 542 5.80 -72.41 -32.08
N VAL A 543 6.82 -72.45 -31.22
CA VAL A 543 7.96 -73.37 -31.38
C VAL A 543 7.50 -74.84 -31.40
N LYS A 544 6.51 -75.18 -30.58
CA LYS A 544 5.92 -76.53 -30.57
C LYS A 544 5.21 -76.83 -31.90
N GLN A 545 4.55 -75.83 -32.49
CA GLN A 545 3.79 -75.97 -33.72
C GLN A 545 4.74 -76.15 -34.93
N GLU A 546 5.79 -75.33 -35.05
CA GLU A 546 6.79 -75.44 -36.12
C GLU A 546 7.58 -76.75 -36.08
N TYR A 547 7.97 -77.23 -34.89
CA TYR A 547 8.70 -78.49 -34.77
C TYR A 547 7.83 -79.72 -35.06
N SER A 548 6.51 -79.59 -34.88
CA SER A 548 5.55 -80.64 -35.25
C SER A 548 5.21 -80.67 -36.75
N SER A 549 5.40 -79.56 -37.47
CA SER A 549 5.16 -79.46 -38.91
C SER A 549 6.42 -79.65 -39.76
N GLY A 550 7.62 -79.53 -39.18
CA GLY A 550 8.90 -79.78 -39.86
C GLY A 550 9.36 -81.25 -39.88
N GLY A 551 8.54 -82.17 -39.35
CA GLY A 551 8.74 -83.62 -39.41
C GLY A 551 7.80 -84.26 -40.42
N GLN A 552 8.01 -83.98 -41.71
CA GLN A 552 7.59 -84.83 -42.82
C GLN A 552 8.78 -85.06 -43.74
#